data_AF-A0A0D1L1T9-F1
#
_entry.id   AF-A0A0D1L1T9-F1
#
_cell.length_a   1.000
_cell.length_b   1.000
_cell.length_c   1.000
_cell.angle_alpha   90.00
_cell.angle_beta   90.00
_cell.angle_gamma   90.00
#
_symmetry.space_group_name_H-M   'P 1'
#
loop_
_entity.id
_entity.type
_entity.pdbx_description
1 polymer ?
#
loop_
_entity_poly.entity_id
_entity_poly.type
_entity_poly.pdbx_seq_one_letter_code
_entity_poly.pdbx_strand_id
1 'polypeptide(L)'
;MIFQIIYSVFYYIMQDESMANVNPIDPQWSLWFLVSLFFWNLLLYPFSKLSKQWALFVSCGIAVLIGYLDFVSSTLSLSRTFVFLPMFLVGFYLNKHHFDLLRSKRGKQIALGVLAAVFVICWGIDFDYSFLFGSKPYSSFGDVTLVSGLSRIGWYVLAFGATFSFLALVPQKRYFFTKWGTRTFYVYLLHGFIIKTLRQVGLEDWLTDYQSLVILLLLTAALTSVLSSNFVKTVAQPFIELRMTSLLQFVRGTGKNVYLK
;
A
#
# COMPACT_ATOMS: atom_id res chain seq x y z
N MET A 1 -8.88 11.76 9.28
CA MET A 1 -9.64 12.22 10.46
C MET A 1 -10.79 11.29 10.82
N ILE A 2 -11.85 11.11 10.00
CA ILE A 2 -12.98 10.20 10.35
C ILE A 2 -12.51 8.76 10.60
N PHE A 3 -11.72 8.18 9.69
CA PHE A 3 -11.16 6.83 9.89
C PHE A 3 -10.23 6.72 11.08
N GLN A 4 -9.48 7.77 11.37
CA GLN A 4 -8.60 7.80 12.53
C GLN A 4 -9.41 7.74 13.82
N ILE A 5 -10.53 8.46 13.90
CA ILE A 5 -11.45 8.41 15.03
C ILE A 5 -12.08 7.01 15.16
N ILE A 6 -12.54 6.41 14.05
CA ILE A 6 -13.12 5.04 14.06
C ILE A 6 -12.09 4.01 14.53
N TYR A 7 -10.86 4.09 14.03
CA TYR A 7 -9.76 3.22 14.46
C TYR A 7 -9.43 3.44 15.94
N SER A 8 -9.34 4.68 16.41
CA SER A 8 -9.09 4.98 17.82
C SER A 8 -10.18 4.41 18.75
N VAL A 9 -11.45 4.54 18.39
CA VAL A 9 -12.58 3.97 19.16
C VAL A 9 -12.52 2.44 19.20
N PHE A 10 -12.23 1.80 18.07
CA PHE A 10 -12.08 0.34 18.02
C PHE A 10 -10.95 -0.18 18.90
N TYR A 11 -9.80 0.51 18.90
CA TYR A 11 -8.65 0.13 19.73
C TYR A 11 -8.94 0.32 21.22
N TYR A 12 -9.65 1.38 21.58
CA TYR A 12 -10.11 1.61 22.95
C TYR A 12 -11.04 0.48 23.44
N ILE A 13 -11.96 0.03 22.59
CA ILE A 13 -12.87 -1.10 22.91
C ILE A 13 -12.11 -2.42 23.06
N MET A 14 -11.02 -2.62 22.31
CA MET A 14 -10.20 -3.84 22.35
C MET A 14 -9.22 -3.93 23.54
N GLN A 15 -9.27 -3.00 24.51
CA GLN A 15 -8.45 -3.00 25.75
C GLN A 15 -6.95 -3.27 25.55
N ASP A 16 -6.40 -2.82 24.43
CA ASP A 16 -4.99 -3.02 24.09
C ASP A 16 -4.18 -1.82 24.61
N GLU A 17 -3.80 -1.86 25.90
CA GLU A 17 -3.14 -0.75 26.59
C GLU A 17 -1.76 -0.39 26.01
N SER A 18 -1.11 -1.32 25.30
CA SER A 18 0.21 -1.11 24.70
C SER A 18 0.23 0.01 23.64
N MET A 19 -0.93 0.30 23.03
CA MET A 19 -1.11 1.31 21.98
C MET A 19 -2.28 2.26 22.27
N ALA A 20 -2.73 2.33 23.52
CA ALA A 20 -3.74 3.27 24.01
C ALA A 20 -3.22 4.72 24.14
N ASN A 21 -1.98 4.99 23.70
CA ASN A 21 -1.54 6.35 23.40
C ASN A 21 -2.24 6.82 22.13
N VAL A 22 -3.39 7.46 22.33
CA VAL A 22 -4.16 8.20 21.34
C VAL A 22 -3.31 9.39 20.87
N ASN A 23 -2.28 9.14 20.07
CA ASN A 23 -1.49 10.19 19.45
C ASN A 23 -2.14 10.50 18.09
N PRO A 24 -2.81 11.66 17.90
CA PRO A 24 -3.41 12.04 16.62
C PRO A 24 -2.36 12.19 15.50
N ILE A 25 -1.10 12.24 15.91
CA ILE A 25 0.06 12.49 15.08
C ILE A 25 0.61 11.17 14.52
N ASP A 26 0.33 10.02 15.13
CA ASP A 26 0.84 8.73 14.65
C ASP A 26 -0.27 7.89 14.00
N PRO A 27 -0.32 7.83 12.65
CA PRO A 27 -1.40 7.10 11.98
C PRO A 27 -1.29 5.59 12.24
N GLN A 28 -2.37 5.03 12.76
CA GLN A 28 -2.50 3.61 13.10
C GLN A 28 -2.28 2.72 11.86
N TRP A 29 -1.40 1.72 12.01
CA TRP A 29 -0.88 0.67 11.10
C TRP A 29 -1.16 0.73 9.58
N SER A 30 -2.41 0.89 9.13
CA SER A 30 -2.76 1.01 7.71
C SER A 30 -2.84 2.48 7.26
N LEU A 31 -3.35 3.38 8.11
CA LEU A 31 -3.76 4.76 7.75
C LEU A 31 -2.63 5.67 7.27
N TRP A 32 -1.37 5.30 7.50
CA TRP A 32 -0.22 6.07 7.03
C TRP A 32 -0.27 6.33 5.53
N PHE A 33 -0.71 5.36 4.73
CA PHE A 33 -0.75 5.51 3.27
C PHE A 33 -1.78 6.56 2.83
N LEU A 34 -2.91 6.72 3.53
CA LEU A 34 -3.89 7.78 3.23
C LEU A 34 -3.31 9.17 3.52
N VAL A 35 -2.62 9.30 4.65
CA VAL A 35 -1.94 10.54 5.03
C VAL A 35 -0.84 10.85 4.02
N SER A 36 -0.02 9.86 3.67
CA SER A 36 0.99 10.00 2.62
C SER A 36 0.37 10.38 1.28
N LEU A 37 -0.75 9.77 0.88
CA LEU A 37 -1.45 10.09 -0.36
C LEU A 37 -1.95 11.54 -0.37
N PHE A 38 -2.48 12.04 0.75
CA PHE A 38 -2.84 13.45 0.87
C PHE A 38 -1.62 14.37 0.68
N PHE A 39 -0.52 14.08 1.37
CA PHE A 39 0.72 14.86 1.22
C PHE A 39 1.32 14.75 -0.18
N TRP A 40 1.28 13.59 -0.83
CA TRP A 40 1.76 13.43 -2.20
C TRP A 40 0.96 14.29 -3.17
N ASN A 41 -0.37 14.36 -3.03
CA ASN A 41 -1.20 15.25 -3.84
C ASN A 41 -0.89 16.72 -3.57
N LEU A 42 -0.60 17.09 -2.31
CA LEU A 42 -0.20 18.45 -1.95
C LEU A 42 1.18 18.80 -2.53
N LEU A 43 2.16 17.90 -2.41
CA LEU A 43 3.51 18.03 -2.97
C LEU A 43 3.51 18.02 -4.49
N LEU A 44 2.48 17.48 -5.14
CA LEU A 44 2.37 17.51 -6.59
C LEU A 44 2.28 18.94 -7.12
N TYR A 45 1.70 19.88 -6.37
CA TYR A 45 1.61 21.29 -6.77
C TYR A 45 3.00 21.94 -6.98
N PRO A 46 3.93 21.96 -6.02
CA PRO A 46 5.28 22.49 -6.26
C PRO A 46 6.07 21.64 -7.28
N PHE A 47 5.95 20.31 -7.25
CA PHE A 47 6.70 19.44 -8.18
C PHE A 47 6.22 19.56 -9.64
N SER A 48 4.96 19.93 -9.89
CA SER A 48 4.45 20.20 -11.24
C SER A 48 5.05 21.44 -11.91
N LYS A 49 5.62 22.36 -11.12
CA LYS A 49 6.32 23.56 -11.63
C LYS A 49 7.75 23.25 -12.05
N LEU A 50 8.31 22.13 -11.57
CA LEU A 50 9.63 21.66 -11.96
C LEU A 50 9.53 20.84 -13.26
N SER A 51 10.63 20.80 -14.02
CA SER A 51 10.71 19.86 -15.13
C SER A 51 10.75 18.42 -14.60
N LYS A 52 10.21 17.47 -15.37
CA LYS A 52 10.02 16.07 -14.93
C LYS A 52 11.30 15.42 -14.40
N GLN A 53 12.43 15.69 -15.04
CA GLN A 53 13.74 15.14 -14.65
C GLN A 53 14.20 15.69 -13.29
N TRP A 54 14.05 17.00 -13.09
CA TRP A 54 14.38 17.66 -11.84
C TRP A 54 13.45 17.25 -10.70
N ALA A 55 12.14 17.12 -10.97
CA ALA A 55 11.17 16.61 -10.02
C ALA A 55 11.56 15.22 -9.50
N LEU A 56 11.90 14.30 -10.41
CA LEU A 56 12.34 12.95 -10.03
C LEU A 56 13.67 12.98 -9.26
N PHE A 57 14.66 13.73 -9.74
CA PHE A 57 15.96 13.83 -9.09
C PHE A 57 15.85 14.35 -7.65
N VAL A 58 15.12 15.45 -7.45
CA VAL A 58 14.88 16.03 -6.12
C VAL A 58 14.13 15.05 -5.23
N SER A 59 13.12 14.35 -5.75
CA SER A 59 12.36 13.37 -4.96
C SER A 59 13.22 12.16 -4.53
N CYS A 60 14.09 11.66 -5.40
CA CYS A 60 15.04 10.59 -5.05
C CYS A 60 16.06 11.07 -4.01
N GLY A 61 16.57 12.30 -4.16
CA GLY A 61 17.48 12.91 -3.19
C GLY A 61 16.84 12.99 -1.80
N ILE A 62 15.63 13.54 -1.71
CA ILE A 62 14.87 13.61 -0.46
C ILE A 62 14.64 12.22 0.13
N ALA A 63 14.24 11.25 -0.71
CA ALA A 63 13.94 9.89 -0.26
C ALA A 63 15.17 9.15 0.31
N VAL A 64 16.37 9.43 -0.19
CA VAL A 64 17.61 8.87 0.36
C VAL A 64 18.04 9.63 1.63
N LEU A 65 17.95 10.97 1.61
CA LEU A 65 18.36 11.84 2.72
C LEU A 65 17.52 11.65 3.97
N ILE A 66 16.20 11.42 3.82
CA ILE A 66 15.29 11.25 4.96
C ILE A 66 15.68 10.06 5.84
N GLY A 67 16.33 9.03 5.26
CA GLY A 67 16.80 7.85 6.00
C GLY A 67 17.97 8.12 6.94
N TYR A 68 18.70 9.22 6.76
CA TYR A 68 19.76 9.66 7.68
C TYR A 68 19.23 10.46 8.88
N LEU A 69 17.95 10.86 8.86
CA LEU A 69 17.35 11.67 9.91
C LEU A 69 16.56 10.78 10.88
N ASP A 70 17.14 10.52 12.05
CA ASP A 70 16.53 9.65 13.06
C ASP A 70 15.19 10.21 13.60
N PHE A 71 15.07 11.53 13.71
CA PHE A 71 13.89 12.20 14.29
C PHE A 71 12.62 12.13 13.42
N VAL A 72 12.75 11.87 12.11
CA VAL A 72 11.63 11.88 11.15
C VAL A 72 10.89 10.54 11.14
N SER A 73 11.47 9.50 11.72
CA SER A 73 10.98 8.13 11.63
C SER A 73 9.65 7.90 12.36
N SER A 74 9.44 8.49 13.54
CA SER A 74 8.20 8.30 14.31
C SER A 74 7.13 9.34 13.99
N THR A 75 7.50 10.59 13.69
CA THR A 75 6.53 11.69 13.53
C THR A 75 5.71 11.57 12.25
N LEU A 76 4.38 11.38 12.34
CA LEU A 76 3.42 11.49 11.22
C LEU A 76 3.57 10.50 10.06
N SER A 77 4.37 9.44 10.20
CA SER A 77 4.77 8.60 9.04
C SER A 77 5.37 9.43 7.88
N LEU A 78 5.97 10.58 8.20
CA LEU A 78 6.59 11.46 7.20
C LEU A 78 7.74 10.76 6.48
N SER A 79 8.51 9.94 7.20
CA SER A 79 9.56 9.12 6.59
C SER A 79 9.04 8.31 5.40
N ARG A 80 7.96 7.54 5.58
CA ARG A 80 7.33 6.78 4.50
C ARG A 80 6.84 7.67 3.36
N THR A 81 6.26 8.82 3.68
CA THR A 81 5.76 9.77 2.68
C THR A 81 6.88 10.21 1.75
N PHE A 82 8.03 10.59 2.29
CA PHE A 82 9.18 11.02 1.48
C PHE A 82 9.88 9.86 0.77
N VAL A 83 9.99 8.69 1.42
CA VAL A 83 10.55 7.48 0.82
C VAL A 83 9.72 7.04 -0.40
N PHE A 84 8.40 7.05 -0.35
CA PHE A 84 7.58 6.59 -1.48
C PHE A 84 7.23 7.69 -2.50
N LEU A 85 7.57 8.95 -2.23
CA LEU A 85 7.34 10.09 -3.13
C LEU A 85 7.90 9.88 -4.57
N PRO A 86 9.16 9.45 -4.78
CA PRO A 86 9.67 9.21 -6.14
C PRO A 86 8.83 8.19 -6.91
N MET A 87 8.36 7.13 -6.24
CA MET A 87 7.51 6.11 -6.85
C MET A 87 6.15 6.68 -7.25
N PHE A 88 5.56 7.52 -6.41
CA PHE A 88 4.32 8.23 -6.71
C PHE A 88 4.47 9.17 -7.92
N LEU A 89 5.55 9.96 -7.98
CA LEU A 89 5.81 10.88 -9.10
C LEU A 89 6.07 10.16 -10.41
N VAL A 90 6.82 9.05 -10.39
CA VAL A 90 6.98 8.19 -11.58
C VAL A 90 5.61 7.72 -12.05
N GLY A 91 4.77 7.22 -11.14
CA GLY A 91 3.38 6.85 -11.42
C GLY A 91 2.57 7.96 -12.10
N PHE A 92 2.71 9.19 -11.62
CA PHE A 92 2.01 10.37 -12.16
C PHE A 92 2.48 10.76 -13.57
N TYR A 93 3.78 10.66 -13.88
CA TYR A 93 4.31 11.00 -15.20
C TYR A 93 4.15 9.88 -16.25
N LEU A 94 3.76 8.67 -15.86
CA LEU A 94 3.56 7.55 -16.77
C LEU A 94 2.30 7.73 -17.62
N ASN A 95 2.51 7.91 -18.92
CA ASN A 95 1.45 7.88 -19.93
C ASN A 95 1.13 6.47 -20.46
N LYS A 96 -0.06 6.33 -21.06
CA LYS A 96 -0.55 5.09 -21.70
C LYS A 96 0.44 4.45 -22.68
N HIS A 97 1.15 5.25 -23.46
CA HIS A 97 2.17 4.77 -24.41
C HIS A 97 3.28 3.94 -23.74
N HIS A 98 3.71 4.30 -22.52
CA HIS A 98 4.72 3.53 -21.79
C HIS A 98 4.20 2.15 -21.39
N PHE A 99 2.92 2.07 -21.00
CA PHE A 99 2.28 0.79 -20.69
C PHE A 99 2.11 -0.10 -21.92
N ASP A 100 1.84 0.49 -23.09
CA ASP A 100 1.72 -0.27 -24.33
C ASP A 100 3.06 -0.87 -24.75
N LEU A 101 4.17 -0.12 -24.62
CA LEU A 101 5.52 -0.63 -24.85
C LEU A 101 5.89 -1.75 -23.88
N LEU A 102 5.60 -1.55 -22.60
CA LEU A 102 5.89 -2.50 -21.52
C LEU A 102 5.11 -3.82 -21.68
N ARG A 103 3.90 -3.77 -22.24
CA ARG A 103 3.04 -4.94 -22.47
C ARG A 103 3.28 -5.65 -23.80
N SER A 104 4.24 -5.19 -24.60
CA SER A 104 4.67 -5.87 -25.82
C SER A 104 5.19 -7.29 -25.50
N LYS A 105 5.25 -8.19 -26.51
CA LYS A 105 5.78 -9.55 -26.30
C LYS A 105 7.19 -9.55 -25.69
N ARG A 106 8.06 -8.65 -26.19
CA ARG A 106 9.41 -8.44 -25.65
C ARG A 106 9.38 -7.89 -24.23
N GLY A 107 8.52 -6.90 -23.96
CA GLY A 107 8.34 -6.33 -22.61
C GLY A 107 7.90 -7.37 -21.58
N LYS A 108 7.01 -8.30 -21.94
CA LYS A 108 6.61 -9.41 -21.06
C LYS A 108 7.73 -10.42 -20.79
N GLN A 109 8.56 -10.72 -21.79
CA GLN A 109 9.73 -11.58 -21.61
C GLN A 109 10.76 -10.94 -20.67
N ILE A 110 11.03 -9.64 -20.86
CA ILE A 110 11.91 -8.87 -19.97
C ILE A 110 11.32 -8.84 -18.56
N ALA A 111 10.02 -8.56 -18.42
CA ALA A 111 9.33 -8.54 -17.13
C ALA A 111 9.43 -9.87 -16.38
N LEU A 112 9.29 -10.99 -17.07
CA LEU A 112 9.45 -12.31 -16.47
C LEU A 112 10.89 -12.55 -16.00
N GLY A 113 11.87 -12.15 -16.82
CA GLY A 113 13.29 -12.22 -16.45
C GLY A 113 13.63 -11.34 -15.23
N VAL A 114 13.09 -10.13 -15.18
CA VAL A 114 13.27 -9.21 -14.03
C VAL A 114 12.60 -9.77 -12.78
N LEU A 115 11.37 -10.32 -12.87
CA LEU A 115 10.72 -10.95 -11.71
C LEU A 115 11.50 -12.18 -11.22
N ALA A 116 12.02 -13.00 -12.12
CA ALA A 116 12.86 -14.14 -11.75
C ALA A 116 14.15 -13.67 -11.07
N ALA A 117 14.80 -12.62 -11.59
CA ALA A 117 15.99 -12.04 -10.97
C ALA A 117 15.69 -11.47 -9.57
N VAL A 118 14.60 -10.72 -9.41
CA VAL A 118 14.15 -10.20 -8.10
C VAL A 118 13.90 -11.36 -7.13
N PHE A 119 13.24 -12.43 -7.58
CA PHE A 119 13.00 -13.61 -6.76
C PHE A 119 14.31 -14.26 -6.30
N VAL A 120 15.27 -14.48 -7.21
CA VAL A 120 16.57 -15.07 -6.87
C VAL A 120 17.36 -14.19 -5.91
N ILE A 121 17.37 -12.87 -6.10
CA ILE A 121 18.05 -11.92 -5.21
C ILE A 121 17.44 -11.97 -3.81
N CYS A 122 16.11 -11.91 -3.70
CA CYS A 122 15.42 -12.00 -2.41
C CYS A 122 15.55 -13.37 -1.74
N TRP A 123 15.76 -14.44 -2.51
CA TRP A 123 16.01 -15.78 -1.98
C TRP A 123 17.44 -15.95 -1.47
N GLY A 124 18.41 -15.35 -2.17
CA GLY A 124 19.84 -15.52 -1.88
C GLY A 124 20.41 -14.56 -0.84
N ILE A 125 19.73 -13.45 -0.56
CA ILE A 125 20.19 -12.43 0.39
C ILE A 125 19.26 -12.43 1.60
N ASP A 126 19.81 -12.75 2.78
CA ASP A 126 19.09 -12.57 4.03
C ASP A 126 19.01 -11.07 4.35
N PHE A 127 17.79 -10.56 4.49
CA PHE A 127 17.54 -9.13 4.59
C PHE A 127 16.36 -8.82 5.50
N ASP A 128 16.51 -7.77 6.33
CA ASP A 128 15.42 -7.29 7.16
C ASP A 128 14.36 -6.58 6.30
N TYR A 129 13.26 -7.30 6.04
CA TYR A 129 12.08 -6.81 5.35
C TYR A 129 11.52 -5.51 5.96
N SER A 130 11.84 -5.19 7.22
CA SER A 130 11.48 -3.91 7.85
C SER A 130 11.95 -2.70 7.06
N PHE A 131 13.06 -2.84 6.33
CA PHE A 131 13.61 -1.76 5.50
C PHE A 131 12.71 -1.42 4.31
N LEU A 132 11.93 -2.40 3.81
CA LEU A 132 10.98 -2.21 2.70
C LEU A 132 9.82 -1.29 3.09
N PHE A 133 9.47 -1.24 4.37
CA PHE A 133 8.39 -0.36 4.85
C PHE A 133 8.80 1.11 4.89
N GLY A 134 10.09 1.44 4.72
CA GLY A 134 10.57 2.82 4.73
C GLY A 134 10.27 3.56 6.03
N SER A 135 10.00 2.85 7.12
CA SER A 135 9.59 3.46 8.39
C SER A 135 10.72 3.66 9.38
N LYS A 136 11.81 2.93 9.21
CA LYS A 136 12.96 2.99 10.12
C LYS A 136 14.11 3.77 9.47
N PRO A 137 14.84 4.58 10.25
CA PRO A 137 16.06 5.25 9.78
C PRO A 137 17.19 4.23 9.56
N TYR A 138 18.26 4.65 8.88
CA TYR A 138 19.40 3.77 8.60
C TYR A 138 20.10 3.27 9.87
N SER A 139 20.07 4.06 10.95
CA SER A 139 20.62 3.70 12.26
C SER A 139 19.99 2.45 12.87
N SER A 140 18.76 2.10 12.46
CA SER A 140 18.09 0.88 12.93
C SER A 140 18.60 -0.41 12.28
N PHE A 141 19.39 -0.31 11.20
CA PHE A 141 19.89 -1.45 10.43
C PHE A 141 21.41 -1.64 10.56
N GLY A 142 22.05 -0.90 11.48
CA GLY A 142 23.50 -0.91 11.70
C GLY A 142 24.10 0.47 11.51
N ASP A 143 25.39 0.50 11.17
CA ASP A 143 26.14 1.75 11.06
C ASP A 143 25.65 2.61 9.88
N VAL A 144 25.37 3.88 10.18
CA VAL A 144 24.96 4.86 9.19
C VAL A 144 26.17 5.25 8.35
N THR A 145 26.23 4.73 7.13
CA THR A 145 27.30 5.02 6.17
C THR A 145 26.73 5.48 4.84
N LEU A 146 27.59 6.00 3.95
CA LEU A 146 27.18 6.31 2.57
C LEU A 146 26.64 5.07 1.82
N VAL A 147 27.08 3.87 2.23
CA VAL A 147 26.61 2.59 1.68
C VAL A 147 25.12 2.37 2.00
N SER A 148 24.61 2.89 3.12
CA SER A 148 23.19 2.81 3.50
C SER A 148 22.28 3.59 2.53
N GLY A 149 22.77 4.69 1.96
CA GLY A 149 22.06 5.39 0.88
C GLY A 149 22.08 4.61 -0.44
N LEU A 150 23.21 3.95 -0.75
CA LEU A 150 23.33 3.14 -1.96
C LEU A 150 22.44 1.89 -1.91
N SER A 151 22.35 1.24 -0.75
CA SER A 151 21.45 0.10 -0.56
C SER A 151 20.00 0.52 -0.80
N ARG A 152 19.56 1.69 -0.30
CA ARG A 152 18.23 2.26 -0.59
C ARG A 152 17.98 2.44 -2.09
N ILE A 153 18.95 2.93 -2.84
CA ILE A 153 18.83 3.06 -4.31
C ILE A 153 18.67 1.67 -4.95
N GLY A 154 19.47 0.69 -4.53
CA GLY A 154 19.32 -0.70 -4.97
C GLY A 154 17.91 -1.25 -4.74
N TRP A 155 17.33 -0.95 -3.57
CA TRP A 155 15.95 -1.32 -3.26
C TRP A 155 14.92 -0.62 -4.14
N TYR A 156 15.09 0.66 -4.46
CA TYR A 156 14.22 1.31 -5.45
C TYR A 156 14.28 0.62 -6.80
N VAL A 157 15.48 0.23 -7.26
CA VAL A 157 15.64 -0.48 -8.54
C VAL A 157 14.87 -1.80 -8.52
N LEU A 158 15.00 -2.59 -7.44
CA LEU A 158 14.25 -3.83 -7.29
C LEU A 158 12.74 -3.59 -7.23
N ALA A 159 12.28 -2.60 -6.43
CA ALA A 159 10.87 -2.29 -6.26
C ALA A 159 10.23 -1.76 -7.55
N PHE A 160 10.89 -0.84 -8.26
CA PHE A 160 10.46 -0.37 -9.57
C PHE A 160 10.46 -1.52 -10.59
N GLY A 161 11.54 -2.30 -10.64
CA GLY A 161 11.67 -3.45 -11.54
C GLY A 161 10.53 -4.45 -11.35
N ALA A 162 10.25 -4.84 -10.11
CA ALA A 162 9.16 -5.74 -9.76
C ALA A 162 7.79 -5.13 -10.11
N THR A 163 7.56 -3.86 -9.77
CA THR A 163 6.28 -3.17 -10.02
C THR A 163 5.99 -3.05 -11.52
N PHE A 164 6.95 -2.57 -12.31
CA PHE A 164 6.80 -2.46 -13.77
C PHE A 164 6.63 -3.83 -14.41
N SER A 165 7.40 -4.83 -13.96
CA SER A 165 7.29 -6.19 -14.48
C SER A 165 5.92 -6.79 -14.18
N PHE A 166 5.40 -6.59 -12.98
CA PHE A 166 4.04 -6.98 -12.63
C PHE A 166 3.02 -6.29 -13.55
N LEU A 167 3.11 -4.97 -13.72
CA LEU A 167 2.20 -4.18 -14.58
C LEU A 167 2.26 -4.59 -16.07
N ALA A 168 3.40 -5.10 -16.53
CA ALA A 168 3.59 -5.67 -17.88
C ALA A 168 2.80 -6.97 -18.08
N LEU A 169 2.68 -7.78 -17.03
CA LEU A 169 2.00 -9.08 -17.05
C LEU A 169 0.50 -8.97 -16.77
N VAL A 170 0.04 -7.88 -16.14
CA VAL A 170 -1.38 -7.65 -15.85
C VAL A 170 -2.20 -7.62 -17.15
N PRO A 171 -3.25 -8.45 -17.28
CA PRO A 171 -4.09 -8.49 -18.47
C PRO A 171 -5.00 -7.26 -18.56
N GLN A 172 -5.27 -6.78 -19.79
CA GLN A 172 -6.19 -5.66 -20.06
C GLN A 172 -7.67 -6.08 -20.18
N LYS A 173 -7.95 -7.38 -20.26
CA LYS A 173 -9.32 -7.88 -20.40
C LYS A 173 -10.08 -7.71 -19.09
N ARG A 174 -11.37 -7.40 -19.18
CA ARG A 174 -12.28 -7.38 -18.03
C ARG A 174 -12.65 -8.83 -17.70
N TYR A 175 -12.41 -9.23 -16.46
CA TYR A 175 -12.79 -10.53 -15.91
C TYR A 175 -13.80 -10.36 -14.77
N PHE A 176 -14.33 -11.46 -14.25
CA PHE A 176 -15.29 -11.44 -13.13
C PHE A 176 -14.72 -10.74 -11.88
N PHE A 177 -13.42 -10.94 -11.61
CA PHE A 177 -12.71 -10.31 -10.48
C PHE A 177 -12.40 -8.81 -10.71
N THR A 178 -12.54 -8.28 -11.92
CA THR A 178 -12.33 -6.84 -12.18
C THR A 178 -13.31 -5.98 -11.39
N LYS A 179 -14.54 -6.46 -11.16
CA LYS A 179 -15.51 -5.78 -10.28
C LYS A 179 -15.02 -5.67 -8.84
N TRP A 180 -14.32 -6.70 -8.35
CA TRP A 180 -13.77 -6.71 -6.98
C TRP A 180 -12.61 -5.72 -6.83
N GLY A 181 -11.81 -5.53 -7.89
CA GLY A 181 -10.72 -4.56 -7.93
C GLY A 181 -11.16 -3.10 -7.77
N THR A 182 -12.40 -2.76 -8.13
CA THR A 182 -12.94 -1.39 -7.92
C THR A 182 -13.22 -1.07 -6.45
N ARG A 183 -13.13 -2.06 -5.55
CA ARG A 183 -13.47 -1.95 -4.12
C ARG A 183 -12.26 -2.15 -3.21
N THR A 184 -11.06 -2.10 -3.76
CA THR A 184 -9.81 -2.27 -3.00
C THR A 184 -9.68 -1.27 -1.86
N PHE A 185 -10.22 -0.06 -2.02
CA PHE A 185 -10.24 0.94 -0.95
C PHE A 185 -11.03 0.50 0.29
N TYR A 186 -12.17 -0.17 0.09
CA TYR A 186 -12.98 -0.73 1.18
C TYR A 186 -12.23 -1.83 1.91
N VAL A 187 -11.64 -2.77 1.16
CA VAL A 187 -10.84 -3.86 1.71
C VAL A 187 -9.67 -3.28 2.51
N TYR A 188 -8.97 -2.30 1.95
CA TYR A 188 -7.83 -1.63 2.58
C TYR A 188 -8.21 -0.91 3.90
N LEU A 189 -9.40 -0.34 4.02
CA LEU A 189 -9.82 0.29 5.28
C LEU A 189 -10.32 -0.73 6.32
N LEU A 190 -10.96 -1.82 5.88
CA LEU A 190 -11.65 -2.75 6.78
C LEU A 190 -10.79 -3.93 7.24
N HIS A 191 -9.81 -4.36 6.43
CA HIS A 191 -9.00 -5.54 6.76
C HIS A 191 -8.21 -5.36 8.07
N GLY A 192 -7.79 -4.13 8.41
CA GLY A 192 -7.03 -3.84 9.62
C GLY A 192 -7.77 -4.24 10.90
N PHE A 193 -9.09 -4.01 10.96
CA PHE A 193 -9.93 -4.43 12.09
C PHE A 193 -9.95 -5.95 12.25
N ILE A 194 -10.05 -6.68 11.14
CA ILE A 194 -10.17 -8.14 11.15
C ILE A 194 -8.83 -8.78 11.49
N ILE A 195 -7.74 -8.34 10.86
CA ILE A 195 -6.39 -8.85 11.18
C ILE A 195 -6.06 -8.61 12.66
N LYS A 196 -6.38 -7.41 13.19
CA LYS A 196 -6.15 -7.13 14.61
C LYS A 196 -6.95 -8.06 15.52
N THR A 197 -8.22 -8.29 15.19
CA THR A 197 -9.08 -9.21 15.95
C THR A 197 -8.51 -10.64 15.91
N LEU A 198 -8.07 -11.11 14.75
CA LEU A 198 -7.45 -12.43 14.60
C LEU A 198 -6.16 -12.56 15.42
N ARG A 199 -5.33 -11.50 15.45
CA ARG A 199 -4.11 -11.46 16.27
C ARG A 199 -4.41 -11.53 17.77
N GLN A 200 -5.44 -10.83 18.25
CA GLN A 200 -5.84 -10.90 19.67
C GLN A 200 -6.35 -12.29 20.09
N VAL A 201 -6.97 -13.03 19.17
CA VAL A 201 -7.45 -14.40 19.43
C VAL A 201 -6.29 -15.43 19.43
N GLY A 202 -5.05 -15.02 19.17
CA GLY A 202 -3.88 -15.92 19.18
C GLY A 202 -3.79 -16.82 17.95
N LEU A 203 -4.46 -16.45 16.86
CA LEU A 203 -4.47 -17.25 15.62
C LEU A 203 -3.11 -17.25 14.92
N GLU A 204 -2.23 -16.29 15.24
CA GLU A 204 -0.85 -16.24 14.72
C GLU A 204 -0.01 -17.44 15.22
N ASP A 205 -0.21 -17.88 16.47
CA ASP A 205 0.54 -18.98 17.05
C ASP A 205 0.22 -20.33 16.38
N TRP A 206 -1.01 -20.48 15.91
CA TRP A 206 -1.50 -21.66 15.17
C TRP A 206 -1.03 -21.72 13.71
N LEU A 207 -0.51 -20.63 13.15
CA LEU A 207 -0.19 -20.50 11.73
C LEU A 207 1.31 -20.46 11.45
N THR A 208 2.14 -20.94 12.39
CA THR A 208 3.62 -20.85 12.32
C THR A 208 4.30 -21.87 11.39
N ASP A 209 3.62 -22.94 10.99
CA ASP A 209 4.21 -24.02 10.15
C ASP A 209 4.03 -23.77 8.64
N TYR A 210 4.93 -24.29 7.79
CA TYR A 210 4.88 -24.12 6.32
C TYR A 210 3.56 -24.63 5.70
N GLN A 211 2.91 -25.59 6.37
CA GLN A 211 1.59 -26.12 5.98
C GLN A 211 0.46 -25.09 6.12
N SER A 212 0.65 -24.03 6.92
CA SER A 212 -0.31 -22.96 7.11
C SER A 212 -0.40 -21.99 5.91
N LEU A 213 0.57 -22.01 4.98
CA LEU A 213 0.62 -21.07 3.85
C LEU A 213 -0.60 -21.19 2.94
N VAL A 214 -1.07 -22.41 2.69
CA VAL A 214 -2.27 -22.64 1.87
C VAL A 214 -3.51 -22.14 2.62
N ILE A 215 -3.59 -22.39 3.93
CA ILE A 215 -4.70 -21.93 4.77
C ILE A 215 -4.72 -20.40 4.83
N LEU A 216 -3.57 -19.76 4.98
CA LEU A 216 -3.40 -18.30 4.94
C LEU A 216 -3.82 -17.72 3.58
N LEU A 217 -3.42 -18.35 2.46
CA LEU A 217 -3.84 -17.93 1.12
C LEU A 217 -5.36 -18.05 0.94
N LEU A 218 -5.96 -19.15 1.40
CA LEU A 218 -7.41 -19.32 1.35
C LEU A 218 -8.14 -18.32 2.25
N LEU A 219 -7.63 -18.08 3.46
CA LEU A 219 -8.22 -17.14 4.41
C LEU A 219 -8.13 -15.71 3.92
N THR A 220 -6.99 -15.29 3.36
CA THR A 220 -6.82 -13.96 2.75
C THR A 220 -7.68 -13.79 1.49
N ALA A 221 -7.80 -14.83 0.65
CA ALA A 221 -8.68 -14.80 -0.51
C ALA A 221 -10.16 -14.72 -0.10
N ALA A 222 -10.58 -15.51 0.89
CA ALA A 222 -11.92 -15.48 1.45
C ALA A 222 -12.24 -14.11 2.07
N LEU A 223 -11.34 -13.60 2.92
CA LEU A 223 -11.44 -12.29 3.53
C LEU A 223 -11.59 -11.19 2.48
N THR A 224 -10.71 -11.17 1.48
CA THR A 224 -10.75 -10.18 0.40
C THR A 224 -12.05 -10.28 -0.41
N SER A 225 -12.53 -11.51 -0.67
CA SER A 225 -13.79 -11.73 -1.38
C SER A 225 -15.00 -11.22 -0.57
N VAL A 226 -15.04 -11.52 0.73
CA VAL A 226 -16.09 -11.08 1.65
C VAL A 226 -16.09 -9.56 1.79
N LEU A 227 -14.92 -8.94 1.98
CA LEU A 227 -14.80 -7.49 2.13
C LEU A 227 -15.08 -6.75 0.82
N SER A 228 -14.84 -7.38 -0.32
CA SER A 228 -15.19 -6.85 -1.64
C SER A 228 -16.67 -7.08 -2.01
N SER A 229 -17.46 -7.73 -1.16
CA SER A 229 -18.87 -7.99 -1.42
C SER A 229 -19.73 -6.72 -1.49
N ASN A 230 -20.87 -6.81 -2.17
CA ASN A 230 -21.82 -5.69 -2.28
C ASN A 230 -22.37 -5.25 -0.91
N PHE A 231 -22.50 -6.19 0.03
CA PHE A 231 -23.03 -5.94 1.36
C PHE A 231 -22.11 -5.02 2.16
N VAL A 232 -20.82 -5.37 2.24
CA VAL A 232 -19.81 -4.57 2.94
C VAL A 232 -19.68 -3.19 2.30
N LYS A 233 -19.72 -3.10 0.97
CA LYS A 233 -19.77 -1.81 0.27
C LYS A 233 -20.95 -0.97 0.72
N THR A 234 -22.16 -1.54 0.77
CA THR A 234 -23.39 -0.80 1.08
C THR A 234 -23.38 -0.24 2.50
N VAL A 235 -22.88 -1.03 3.46
CA VAL A 235 -22.79 -0.64 4.87
C VAL A 235 -21.66 0.37 5.11
N ALA A 236 -20.50 0.17 4.49
CA ALA A 236 -19.31 0.99 4.74
C ALA A 236 -19.24 2.25 3.87
N GLN A 237 -19.96 2.32 2.74
CA GLN A 237 -20.00 3.50 1.86
C GLN A 237 -20.33 4.82 2.57
N PRO A 238 -21.35 4.95 3.44
CA PRO A 238 -21.65 6.22 4.10
C PRO A 238 -20.48 6.74 4.95
N PHE A 239 -19.71 5.85 5.57
CA PHE A 239 -18.56 6.21 6.40
C PHE A 239 -17.29 6.47 5.58
N ILE A 240 -17.12 5.74 4.46
CA ILE A 240 -15.92 5.79 3.62
C ILE A 240 -15.99 6.92 2.59
N GLU A 241 -17.06 6.99 1.83
CA GLU A 241 -17.19 7.93 0.70
C GLU A 241 -17.94 9.21 1.10
N LEU A 242 -18.50 9.28 2.32
CA LEU A 242 -19.42 10.34 2.76
C LEU A 242 -20.58 10.57 1.76
N ARG A 243 -20.88 9.55 0.95
CA ARG A 243 -21.90 9.54 -0.09
C ARG A 243 -22.91 8.45 0.23
N MET A 244 -24.16 8.84 0.44
CA MET A 244 -25.26 7.94 0.81
C MET A 244 -25.92 7.24 -0.39
N THR A 245 -25.26 7.16 -1.55
CA THR A 245 -25.92 6.80 -2.82
C THR A 245 -26.41 5.35 -2.85
N SER A 246 -25.61 4.37 -2.40
CA SER A 246 -26.04 2.95 -2.42
C SER A 246 -26.92 2.59 -1.22
N LEU A 247 -26.71 3.24 -0.06
CA LEU A 247 -27.55 3.04 1.12
C LEU A 247 -28.97 3.59 0.90
N LEU A 248 -29.10 4.75 0.26
CA LEU A 248 -30.40 5.28 -0.15
C LEU A 248 -31.08 4.40 -1.23
N GLN A 249 -30.32 3.79 -2.15
CA GLN A 249 -30.87 2.85 -3.13
C GLN A 249 -31.35 1.53 -2.50
N PHE A 250 -30.60 1.03 -1.50
CA PHE A 250 -30.97 -0.16 -0.73
C PHE A 250 -32.21 0.08 0.14
N VAL A 251 -32.25 1.21 0.87
CA VAL A 251 -33.38 1.61 1.73
C VAL A 251 -34.63 1.95 0.92
N ARG A 252 -34.48 2.50 -0.31
CA ARG A 252 -35.62 2.78 -1.20
C ARG A 252 -36.13 1.56 -1.99
N GLY A 253 -35.61 0.35 -1.75
CA GLY A 253 -36.08 -0.88 -2.42
C GLY A 253 -35.98 -0.85 -3.95
N THR A 254 -35.19 0.05 -4.53
CA THR A 254 -35.05 0.18 -5.99
C THR A 254 -33.83 -0.59 -6.46
N GLY A 255 -33.94 -1.91 -6.40
CA GLY A 255 -33.04 -2.82 -7.10
C GLY A 255 -33.21 -2.67 -8.61
N LYS A 256 -32.64 -1.63 -9.22
CA LYS A 256 -32.39 -1.60 -10.67
C LYS A 256 -30.90 -1.59 -10.94
N ASN A 257 -30.44 -2.68 -11.52
CA ASN A 257 -29.13 -2.89 -12.12
C ASN A 257 -28.74 -1.70 -13.01
N VAL A 258 -27.79 -0.88 -12.57
CA VAL A 258 -27.15 0.16 -13.41
C VAL A 258 -25.80 -0.31 -14.00
N TYR A 259 -25.40 -1.57 -13.79
CA TYR A 259 -24.13 -2.11 -14.32
C TYR A 259 -24.25 -2.73 -15.73
N LEU A 260 -25.30 -2.42 -16.49
CA LEU A 260 -25.37 -2.69 -17.93
C LEU A 260 -25.23 -1.37 -18.70
N LYS A 261 -23.98 -0.92 -18.86
CA LYS A 261 -23.44 -0.26 -20.06
C LYS A 261 -21.92 -0.26 -19.98
#